data_AF-A0AAE5WU94-F1
#
_entry.id   AF-A0AAE5WU94-F1
#
_cell.length_a   1.000
_cell.length_b   1.000
_cell.length_c   1.000
_cell.angle_alpha   90.00
_cell.angle_beta   90.00
_cell.angle_gamma   90.00
#
_symmetry.space_group_name_H-M   'P 1'
#
loop_
_entity.id
_entity.type
_entity.pdbx_description
1 polymer ?
#
loop_
_entity_poly.entity_id
_entity_poly.type
_entity_poly.pdbx_seq_one_letter_code
_entity_poly.pdbx_strand_id
1 'polypeptide(L)' 'MSPGPGTPELVTLYDNARTYVDGKWLTLPVSDGSDLQDVKDLLLMKRSPVSDL' A
#
# COMPACT_ATOMS: atom_id res chain seq x y z
N MET A 1 -11.41 6.97 9.47
CA MET A 1 -10.08 6.84 8.84
C MET A 1 -10.10 7.63 7.53
N SER A 2 -9.26 8.66 7.40
CA SER A 2 -9.06 9.31 6.09
C SER A 2 -8.29 8.32 5.20
N PRO A 3 -8.70 8.06 3.95
CA PRO A 3 -7.90 7.23 3.05
C PRO A 3 -6.56 7.94 2.84
N GLY A 4 -5.46 7.23 3.09
CA GLY A 4 -4.12 7.71 2.74
C GLY A 4 -4.02 7.93 1.22
N PRO A 5 -2.91 8.49 0.71
CA PRO A 5 -2.82 8.96 -0.67
C PRO A 5 -2.92 7.90 -1.79
N GLY A 6 -3.20 6.63 -1.51
CA GLY A 6 -3.28 5.55 -2.50
C GLY A 6 -4.68 4.97 -2.63
N THR A 7 -4.96 4.38 -3.79
CA THR A 7 -6.27 3.81 -4.09
C THR A 7 -6.63 2.68 -3.10
N PRO A 8 -7.92 2.54 -2.70
CA PRO A 8 -8.35 1.50 -1.77
C PRO A 8 -7.99 0.08 -2.21
N GLU A 9 -7.97 -0.15 -3.52
CA GLU A 9 -7.56 -1.42 -4.12
C GLU A 9 -6.08 -1.71 -3.85
N LEU A 10 -5.20 -0.74 -4.13
CA LEU A 10 -3.77 -0.89 -3.91
C LEU A 10 -3.42 -1.10 -2.43
N VAL A 11 -4.11 -0.39 -1.53
CA VAL A 11 -3.99 -0.62 -0.09
C VAL A 11 -4.39 -2.05 0.27
N THR A 12 -5.49 -2.54 -0.29
CA THR A 12 -5.96 -3.91 -0.02
C THR A 12 -4.97 -4.95 -0.53
N LEU A 13 -4.36 -4.74 -1.69
CA LEU A 13 -3.32 -5.62 -2.23
C LEU A 13 -2.09 -5.65 -1.32
N TYR A 14 -1.62 -4.49 -0.87
CA TYR A 14 -0.53 -4.40 0.11
C TYR A 14 -0.88 -5.05 1.46
N ASP A 15 -2.11 -4.90 1.91
CA ASP A 15 -2.58 -5.46 3.18
C ASP A 15 -2.55 -6.99 3.16
N ASN A 16 -2.93 -7.58 2.02
CA ASN A 16 -2.93 -9.01 1.80
C ASN A 16 -1.61 -9.56 1.23
N ALA A 17 -0.63 -8.70 0.96
CA ALA A 17 0.67 -9.09 0.44
C ALA A 17 1.42 -10.00 1.44
N ARG A 18 2.22 -10.91 0.89
CA ARG A 18 3.00 -11.84 1.71
C ARG A 18 3.99 -11.06 2.56
N THR A 19 3.97 -11.35 3.86
CA THR A 19 4.92 -10.80 4.82
C THR A 19 6.10 -11.75 4.96
N TYR A 20 7.30 -11.20 4.78
CA TYR A 20 8.60 -11.83 4.93
C TYR A 20 9.31 -11.23 6.16
N VAL A 21 10.48 -11.77 6.49
CA VAL A 21 11.28 -11.35 7.65
C VAL A 21 11.71 -9.88 7.59
N ASP A 22 11.83 -9.32 6.39
CA ASP A 22 12.26 -7.95 6.09
C ASP A 22 11.09 -7.00 5.80
N GLY A 23 9.86 -7.51 5.73
CA GLY A 23 8.66 -6.71 5.46
C GLY A 23 7.73 -7.36 4.46
N LYS A 24 6.84 -6.56 3.85
CA LYS A 24 5.90 -7.04 2.84
C LYS A 24 6.46 -6.83 1.44
N TRP A 25 6.34 -7.86 0.62
CA TRP A 25 6.68 -7.79 -0.80
C TRP A 25 5.41 -7.87 -1.62
N LEU A 26 5.23 -6.91 -2.53
CA LEU A 26 4.07 -6.80 -3.41
C LEU A 26 4.55 -6.54 -4.85
N THR A 27 4.13 -7.39 -5.79
CA THR A 27 4.36 -7.19 -7.23
C THR A 27 3.07 -6.70 -7.86
N LEU A 28 3.15 -5.62 -8.64
CA LEU A 28 1.99 -4.99 -9.29
C LEU A 28 2.26 -4.83 -10.77
N PRO A 29 1.25 -5.03 -11.64
CA PRO A 29 1.32 -4.56 -13.01
C PRO A 29 1.30 -3.02 -13.01
N VAL A 30 2.17 -2.41 -13.82
CA VAL A 30 2.19 -0.97 -14.07
C VAL A 30 2.06 -0.78 -15.58
N SER A 31 0.92 -0.25 -16.01
CA SER A 31 0.57 -0.06 -17.41
C SER A 31 0.86 1.36 -17.87
N ASP A 32 0.63 2.35 -17.00
CA ASP A 32 0.84 3.76 -17.31
C ASP A 32 1.33 4.61 -16.13
N GLY A 33 1.40 5.93 -16.34
CA GLY A 33 1.89 6.87 -15.32
C GLY A 33 0.99 7.04 -14.10
N SER A 34 -0.30 6.74 -14.22
CA SER A 34 -1.27 6.78 -13.13
C SER A 34 -1.01 5.61 -12.18
N ASP A 35 -0.81 4.40 -12.73
CA ASP A 35 -0.44 3.22 -11.95
C ASP A 35 0.87 3.46 -11.17
N LEU A 36 1.84 4.12 -11.81
CA LEU A 36 3.10 4.48 -11.14
C LEU A 36 2.90 5.51 -10.03
N GLN A 37 1.97 6.45 -10.20
CA GLN A 37 1.67 7.46 -9.20
C GLN A 37 1.02 6.81 -7.97
N ASP A 38 0.07 5.91 -8.16
CA ASP A 38 -0.56 5.14 -7.08
C ASP A 38 0.48 4.36 -6.25
N VAL A 39 1.46 3.71 -6.91
CA VAL A 39 2.56 3.01 -6.23
C VAL A 39 3.41 3.98 -5.39
N LYS A 40 3.71 5.18 -5.91
CA LYS A 40 4.45 6.19 -5.14
C LYS A 40 3.66 6.65 -3.92
N ASP A 41 2.36 6.82 -4.08
CA ASP A 41 1.49 7.27 -2.99
C ASP A 41 1.35 6.20 -1.90
N LEU A 42 1.38 4.92 -2.25
CA LEU A 42 1.47 3.82 -1.29
C LEU A 42 2.74 3.92 -0.41
N LEU A 43 3.89 4.30 -0.98
CA LEU A 43 5.15 4.47 -0.23
C LEU A 43 5.09 5.64 0.77
N LEU A 44 4.25 6.63 0.50
CA LEU A 44 4.04 7.78 1.37
C LEU A 44 3.05 7.49 2.51
N MET A 45 2.36 6.35 2.48
CA MET A 45 1.45 5.96 3.55
C MET A 45 2.18 5.66 4.85
N LYS A 46 1.96 6.52 5.84
CA LYS A 46 2.20 6.19 7.24
C LYS A 46 0.96 5.45 7.76
N ARG A 47 1.12 4.17 8.11
CA ARG A 47 0.11 3.45 8.91
C ARG A 47 0.09 4.08 10.30
N SER A 48 -1.09 4.51 10.76
CA SER A 48 -1.28 4.74 12.19
C SER A 48 -1.04 3.42 12.93
N PRO A 49 -0.34 3.42 14.07
CA PRO A 49 -0.27 2.24 14.91
C PRO A 49 -1.69 1.80 15.25
N VAL A 50 -1.97 0.50 15.10
CA VAL A 50 -3.23 -0.07 15.57
C VAL A 50 -3.26 0.19 17.06
N SER A 51 -4.25 0.97 17.53
CA SER A 51 -4.46 1.12 18.97
C SER A 51 -5.06 -0.20 19.42
N ASP A 52 -4.25 -1.06 20.04
CA ASP A 52 -4.72 -2.27 20.72
C ASP A 52 -5.78 -1.85 21.76
N LEU A 53 -7.04 -2.22 21.51
CA LEU A 53 -8.14 -2.21 22.47
C LEU A 53 -8.69 -3.63 22.59
#